data_AF-A0A0K0E1J2-F1
#
_entry.id   AF-A0A0K0E1J2-F1
#
_cell.length_a   1.000
_cell.length_b   1.000
_cell.length_c   1.000
_cell.angle_alpha   90.00
_cell.angle_beta   90.00
_cell.angle_gamma   90.00
#
_symmetry.space_group_name_H-M   'P 1'
#
loop_
_entity.id
_entity.type
_entity.pdbx_description
1 polymer ?
#
loop_
_entity_poly.entity_id
_entity_poly.type
_entity_poly.pdbx_seq_one_letter_code
_entity_poly.pdbx_strand_id
1 'polypeptide(L)'
;MSDYPLLIEPGDKILFASKSLGDQACPITINLKNNTKESQACKIKCTNNEMFKIRPPVFMIKPEGTQKVTITFNPKKQVPESGKHFFNFYSCPFDGETPPRSFYASEKGKEAVSKKLFVSFKKEDEVKEGDKENKDLEKKD
;
A
#
# COMPACT_ATOMS: atom_id res chain seq x y z
N MET A 1 2.88 12.59 -15.87
CA MET A 1 2.57 11.86 -14.62
C MET A 1 3.92 11.48 -14.04
N SER A 2 4.27 11.92 -12.83
CA SER A 2 5.57 11.55 -12.26
C SER A 2 5.54 10.05 -11.96
N ASP A 3 6.29 9.26 -12.74
CA ASP A 3 6.45 7.84 -12.50
C ASP A 3 7.02 7.62 -11.10
N TYR A 4 6.27 6.89 -10.27
CA TYR A 4 6.75 6.52 -8.95
C TYR A 4 7.88 5.49 -9.13
N PRO A 5 9.06 5.70 -8.52
CA PRO A 5 10.27 4.92 -8.83
C PRO A 5 10.17 3.44 -8.44
N LEU A 6 9.20 3.09 -7.60
CA LEU A 6 8.99 1.72 -7.13
C LEU A 6 7.77 1.12 -7.81
N LEU A 7 7.87 -0.16 -8.17
CA LEU A 7 6.70 -0.96 -8.49
C LEU A 7 5.97 -1.29 -7.19
N ILE A 8 4.65 -1.05 -7.13
CA ILE A 8 3.80 -1.43 -6.00
C ILE A 8 2.84 -2.50 -6.49
N GLU A 9 2.76 -3.63 -5.80
CA GLU A 9 1.81 -4.71 -6.08
C GLU A 9 1.03 -5.09 -4.82
N PRO A 10 -0.31 -4.98 -4.80
CA PRO A 10 -1.18 -4.44 -5.86
C PRO A 10 -0.97 -2.95 -6.13
N GLY A 11 -1.00 -2.56 -7.41
CA GLY A 11 -0.67 -1.21 -7.88
C GLY A 11 -1.85 -0.26 -8.06
N ASP A 12 -3.07 -0.78 -8.12
CA ASP A 12 -4.30 0.00 -8.38
C ASP A 12 -4.98 0.46 -7.08
N LYS A 13 -5.28 -0.50 -6.22
CA LYS A 13 -5.99 -0.28 -4.96
C LYS A 13 -5.66 -1.35 -3.94
N ILE A 14 -5.92 -0.99 -2.69
CA ILE A 14 -5.73 -1.84 -1.54
C ILE A 14 -7.09 -2.45 -1.19
N LEU A 15 -7.30 -3.73 -1.50
CA LEU A 15 -8.55 -4.43 -1.21
C LEU A 15 -8.41 -5.26 0.06
N PHE A 16 -9.16 -4.90 1.10
CA PHE A 16 -9.39 -5.79 2.24
C PHE A 16 -10.65 -6.61 1.96
N ALA A 17 -10.47 -7.91 1.72
CA ALA A 17 -11.57 -8.84 1.53
C ALA A 17 -11.52 -9.95 2.57
N SER A 18 -12.59 -10.09 3.35
CA SER A 18 -12.75 -11.18 4.33
C SER A 18 -14.22 -11.28 4.77
N LYS A 19 -14.69 -12.49 5.09
CA LYS A 19 -16.00 -12.71 5.74
C LYS A 19 -16.10 -11.99 7.08
N SER A 20 -15.00 -11.91 7.82
CA SER A 20 -14.94 -11.36 9.17
C SER A 20 -14.35 -9.94 9.19
N LEU A 21 -14.56 -9.17 8.12
CA LEU A 21 -14.15 -7.76 8.06
C LEU A 21 -14.80 -6.97 9.20
N GLY A 22 -13.96 -6.40 10.06
CA GLY A 22 -14.40 -5.64 11.25
C GLY A 22 -14.45 -6.49 12.51
N ASP A 23 -14.60 -7.81 12.42
CA ASP A 23 -14.55 -8.71 13.58
C ASP A 23 -13.11 -9.17 13.87
N GLN A 24 -12.38 -9.49 12.80
CA GLN A 24 -11.00 -9.97 12.86
C GLN A 24 -10.04 -9.03 12.13
N ALA A 25 -8.76 -9.10 12.51
CA ALA A 25 -7.72 -8.38 11.83
C ALA A 25 -7.59 -8.92 10.40
N CYS A 26 -7.62 -8.03 9.39
CA CYS A 26 -7.44 -8.40 8.00
C CYS A 26 -6.07 -7.89 7.52
N PRO A 27 -5.01 -8.72 7.58
CA PRO A 27 -3.71 -8.36 7.03
C PRO A 27 -3.68 -8.61 5.52
N ILE A 28 -3.08 -7.67 4.80
CA ILE A 28 -2.73 -7.77 3.40
C ILE A 28 -1.24 -7.51 3.25
N THR A 29 -0.61 -8.10 2.24
CA THR A 29 0.80 -7.86 1.94
C THR A 29 0.90 -7.07 0.65
N ILE A 30 1.57 -5.92 0.74
CA ILE A 30 1.96 -5.11 -0.41
C ILE A 30 3.43 -5.41 -0.70
N ASN A 31 3.73 -5.79 -1.95
CA ASN A 31 5.08 -5.96 -2.42
C ASN A 31 5.55 -4.66 -3.07
N LEU A 32 6.71 -4.17 -2.66
CA LEU A 32 7.39 -3.03 -3.25
C LEU A 32 8.67 -3.52 -3.90
N LYS A 33 8.88 -3.18 -5.17
CA LYS A 33 10.11 -3.49 -5.89
C LYS A 33 10.79 -2.20 -6.33
N ASN A 34 12.07 -2.08 -6.01
CA ASN A 34 12.90 -0.98 -6.49
C ASN A 34 13.54 -1.37 -7.83
N ASN A 35 13.08 -0.74 -8.92
CA ASN A 35 13.66 -0.92 -10.26
C ASN A 35 14.71 0.18 -10.59
N THR A 36 15.12 0.96 -9.59
CA THR A 36 16.13 2.01 -9.76
C THR A 36 17.52 1.49 -9.38
N LYS A 37 18.55 2.18 -9.90
CA LYS A 37 19.96 1.87 -9.59
C LYS A 37 20.40 2.38 -8.22
N GLU A 38 19.55 3.15 -7.53
CA GLU A 38 19.85 3.77 -6.24
C GLU A 38 19.02 3.14 -5.13
N SER A 39 19.52 3.15 -3.90
CA SER A 39 18.69 2.76 -2.76
C SER A 39 17.57 3.77 -2.59
N GLN A 40 16.38 3.30 -2.23
CA GLN A 40 15.21 4.14 -2.00
C GLN A 40 14.80 4.07 -0.54
N ALA A 41 14.74 5.20 0.14
CA ALA A 41 14.05 5.32 1.41
C ALA A 41 12.55 5.33 1.12
N CYS A 42 11.80 4.55 1.90
CA CYS A 42 10.37 4.38 1.76
C CYS A 42 9.66 4.72 3.07
N LYS A 43 8.56 5.46 2.98
CA LYS A 43 7.68 5.79 4.11
C LYS A 43 6.24 5.66 3.70
N ILE A 44 5.46 4.99 4.52
CA ILE A 44 4.05 4.75 4.24
C ILE A 44 3.24 5.43 5.33
N LYS A 45 2.28 6.24 4.90
CA LYS A 45 1.29 6.88 5.78
C LYS A 45 -0.10 6.41 5.38
N CYS A 46 -1.05 6.47 6.30
CA CYS A 46 -2.46 6.23 6.04
C CYS A 46 -3.30 7.37 6.61
N THR A 47 -4.58 7.42 6.23
CA THR A 47 -5.53 8.41 6.76
C THR A 47 -5.89 8.18 8.22
N ASN A 48 -5.83 6.94 8.72
CA ASN A 48 -6.19 6.63 10.11
C ASN A 48 -5.30 5.50 10.69
N ASN A 49 -4.37 5.88 11.59
CA ASN A 49 -3.45 4.94 12.24
C ASN A 49 -4.10 4.06 13.32
N GLU A 50 -5.32 4.38 13.78
CA GLU A 50 -6.05 3.51 14.71
C GLU A 50 -6.77 2.37 13.98
N MET A 51 -7.25 2.64 12.76
CA MET A 51 -7.92 1.64 11.92
C MET A 51 -6.92 0.75 11.20
N PHE A 52 -5.79 1.30 10.79
CA PHE A 52 -4.79 0.56 10.02
C PHE A 52 -3.45 0.52 10.72
N LYS A 53 -2.82 -0.65 10.67
CA LYS A 53 -1.45 -0.86 11.11
C LYS A 53 -0.56 -1.17 9.92
N ILE A 54 0.55 -0.43 9.79
CA ILE A 54 1.52 -0.64 8.71
C ILE A 54 2.81 -1.21 9.32
N ARG A 55 3.36 -2.27 8.73
CA ARG A 55 4.61 -2.86 9.19
C ARG A 55 5.47 -3.37 8.01
N PRO A 56 6.72 -2.89 7.86
CA PRO A 56 7.30 -1.70 8.49
C PRO A 56 6.72 -0.39 7.90
N PRO A 57 6.52 0.68 8.70
CA PRO A 57 6.02 1.97 8.19
C PRO A 57 7.09 2.82 7.50
N VAL A 58 8.35 2.64 7.86
CA VAL A 58 9.50 3.34 7.27
C VAL A 58 10.64 2.33 7.15
N PHE A 59 11.27 2.26 5.98
CA PHE A 59 12.32 1.29 5.65
C PHE A 59 13.10 1.79 4.43
N MET A 60 14.10 1.02 4.00
CA MET A 60 14.81 1.25 2.74
C MET A 60 14.66 0.03 1.83
N ILE A 61 14.80 0.23 0.53
CA ILE A 61 14.89 -0.83 -0.47
C ILE A 61 16.16 -0.59 -1.28
N LYS A 62 17.06 -1.57 -1.29
CA LYS A 62 18.28 -1.54 -2.12
C LYS A 62 17.95 -1.53 -3.62
N PRO A 63 18.89 -1.17 -4.51
CA PRO A 63 18.72 -1.33 -5.95
C PRO A 63 18.32 -2.76 -6.29
N GLU A 64 17.37 -2.94 -7.22
CA GLU A 64 16.79 -4.25 -7.60
C GLU A 64 16.19 -5.05 -6.43
N GLY A 65 16.06 -4.43 -5.26
CA GLY A 65 15.54 -5.04 -4.06
C GLY A 65 14.02 -5.11 -4.06
N THR A 66 13.50 -6.07 -3.30
CA THR A 66 12.07 -6.15 -2.99
C THR A 66 11.87 -6.02 -1.48
N GLN A 67 10.75 -5.41 -1.09
CA GLN A 67 10.35 -5.29 0.29
C GLN A 67 8.86 -5.58 0.42
N LYS A 68 8.53 -6.45 1.38
CA LYS A 68 7.16 -6.75 1.75
C LYS A 68 6.72 -5.82 2.87
N VAL A 69 5.55 -5.24 2.73
CA VAL A 69 4.89 -4.44 3.76
C VAL A 69 3.55 -5.06 4.06
N THR A 70 3.34 -5.40 5.32
CA THR A 70 2.04 -5.85 5.80
C THR A 70 1.22 -4.64 6.24
N ILE A 71 0.06 -4.46 5.64
CA ILE A 71 -0.95 -3.51 6.08
C ILE A 71 -2.07 -4.32 6.71
N THR A 72 -2.50 -3.95 7.90
CA THR A 72 -3.55 -4.67 8.63
C THR A 72 -4.69 -3.72 8.93
N PHE A 73 -5.90 -4.09 8.52
CA PHE A 73 -7.12 -3.48 9.04
C PHE A 73 -7.42 -4.09 10.42
N ASN A 74 -7.47 -3.26 11.45
CA ASN A 74 -7.63 -3.71 12.83
C ASN A 74 -9.05 -4.22 13.09
N PRO A 75 -9.21 -5.23 13.97
CA PRO A 75 -10.50 -5.74 14.37
C PRO A 75 -11.27 -4.72 15.23
N LYS A 76 -12.56 -4.99 15.42
CA LYS A 76 -13.52 -4.18 16.21
C LYS A 76 -13.65 -2.74 15.71
N LYS A 77 -13.36 -2.51 14.43
CA LYS A 77 -13.55 -1.22 13.76
C LYS A 77 -14.69 -1.38 12.76
N GLN A 78 -15.58 -0.38 12.71
CA GLN A 78 -16.60 -0.33 11.68
C GLN A 78 -15.93 -0.32 10.31
N VAL A 79 -16.38 -1.20 9.40
CA VAL A 79 -15.89 -1.22 8.03
C VAL A 79 -16.30 0.09 7.36
N PRO A 80 -15.36 0.96 6.97
CA PRO A 80 -15.69 2.22 6.35
C PRO A 80 -16.03 2.01 4.85
N GLU A 81 -16.66 3.01 4.24
CA GLU A 81 -16.94 2.97 2.80
C GLU A 81 -15.65 2.91 1.97
N SER A 82 -15.70 2.12 0.90
CA SER A 82 -14.62 2.04 -0.09
C SER A 82 -14.32 3.42 -0.69
N GLY A 83 -13.04 3.75 -0.82
CA GLY A 83 -12.58 5.04 -1.36
C GLY A 83 -12.42 6.16 -0.34
N LYS A 84 -12.92 6.01 0.91
CA LYS A 84 -12.72 7.04 1.96
C LYS A 84 -11.31 7.06 2.53
N HIS A 85 -10.68 5.89 2.65
CA HIS A 85 -9.33 5.76 3.18
C HIS A 85 -8.32 5.53 2.06
N PHE A 86 -7.10 5.99 2.27
CA PHE A 86 -6.00 5.77 1.34
C PHE A 86 -4.68 5.61 2.10
N PHE A 87 -3.74 4.94 1.46
CA PHE A 87 -2.35 4.88 1.87
C PHE A 87 -1.52 5.72 0.91
N ASN A 88 -0.58 6.47 1.46
CA ASN A 88 0.38 7.23 0.66
C ASN A 88 1.77 6.64 0.85
N PHE A 89 2.37 6.20 -0.25
CA PHE A 89 3.68 5.61 -0.32
C PHE A 89 4.64 6.70 -0.78
N TYR A 90 5.57 7.08 0.08
CA TYR A 90 6.61 8.04 -0.23
C TYR A 90 7.89 7.27 -0.54
N SER A 91 8.59 7.69 -1.59
CA SER A 91 9.92 7.18 -1.98
C SER A 91 10.86 8.34 -2.24
N CYS A 92 12.13 8.16 -1.90
CA CYS A 92 13.17 9.14 -2.19
C CYS A 92 14.51 8.41 -2.33
N PRO A 93 15.39 8.83 -3.26
CA PRO A 93 16.77 8.36 -3.30
C PRO A 93 17.44 8.50 -1.93
N PHE A 94 18.15 7.47 -1.53
CA PHE A 94 18.70 7.31 -0.20
C PHE A 94 20.16 6.90 -0.25
N ASP A 95 21.01 7.72 0.36
CA ASP A 95 22.47 7.57 0.40
C ASP A 95 22.94 6.59 1.48
N GLY A 96 22.10 6.29 2.47
CA GLY A 96 22.44 5.40 3.58
C GLY A 96 23.19 6.09 4.73
N GLU A 97 23.41 7.41 4.67
CA GLU A 97 24.15 8.14 5.71
C GLU A 97 23.37 8.26 7.02
N THR A 98 22.04 8.31 6.93
CA THR A 98 21.15 8.46 8.09
C THR A 98 20.12 7.35 8.14
N PRO A 99 19.63 6.92 9.32
CA PRO A 99 18.54 5.96 9.38
C PRO A 99 17.31 6.47 8.61
N PRO A 100 16.55 5.62 7.88
CA PRO A 100 15.42 6.05 7.04
C PRO A 100 14.40 6.93 7.78
N ARG A 101 14.16 6.66 9.07
CA ARG A 101 13.25 7.48 9.89
C ARG A 101 13.76 8.92 10.06
N SER A 102 15.06 9.10 10.31
CA SER A 102 15.70 10.41 10.45
C SER A 102 15.86 11.11 9.10
N PHE A 103 16.12 10.36 8.03
CA PHE A 103 16.16 10.86 6.66
C PHE A 103 14.87 11.62 6.30
N TYR A 104 13.69 11.08 6.64
CA TYR A 104 12.40 11.74 6.40
C TYR A 104 12.12 12.98 7.29
N ALA A 105 13.00 13.33 8.21
CA ALA A 105 12.98 14.61 8.92
C ALA A 105 13.89 15.67 8.27
N SER A 106 14.82 15.24 7.41
CA SER A 106 15.70 16.13 6.63
C SER A 106 14.97 16.79 5.46
N GLU A 107 15.62 17.77 4.82
CA GLU A 107 15.08 18.43 3.64
C GLU A 107 14.96 17.49 2.43
N LYS A 108 15.97 16.65 2.18
CA LYS A 108 15.92 15.59 1.15
C LYS A 108 14.67 14.71 1.31
N GLY A 109 14.34 14.35 2.55
CA GLY A 109 13.14 13.56 2.86
C GLY A 109 11.81 14.25 2.54
N LYS A 110 11.79 15.59 2.41
CA LYS A 110 10.60 16.36 2.00
C LYS A 110 10.41 16.36 0.48
N GLU A 111 11.47 16.13 -0.29
CA GLU A 111 11.44 16.00 -1.76
C GLU A 111 10.97 14.62 -2.23
N ALA A 112 10.56 13.75 -1.30
CA ALA A 112 10.06 12.42 -1.60
C ALA A 112 8.84 12.46 -2.53
N VAL A 113 8.91 11.70 -3.62
CA VAL A 113 7.76 11.46 -4.50
C VAL A 113 6.77 10.55 -3.81
N SER A 114 5.48 10.77 -4.05
CA SER A 114 4.41 10.01 -3.38
C SER A 114 3.44 9.36 -4.35
N LYS A 115 3.06 8.11 -4.09
CA LYS A 115 2.00 7.38 -4.78
C LYS A 115 0.88 7.04 -3.81
N LYS A 116 -0.34 7.47 -4.15
CA LYS A 116 -1.55 7.24 -3.35
C LYS A 116 -2.28 6.00 -3.85
N LEU A 117 -2.63 5.09 -2.94
CA LEU A 117 -3.50 3.95 -3.19
C LEU A 117 -4.74 4.03 -2.32
N PHE A 118 -5.92 3.99 -2.95
CA PHE A 118 -7.18 3.98 -2.22
C PHE A 118 -7.47 2.61 -1.65
N VAL A 119 -8.19 2.61 -0.53
CA VAL A 119 -8.61 1.40 0.17
C VAL A 119 -10.04 1.07 -0.23
N SER A 120 -10.27 -0.19 -0.57
CA SER A 120 -11.59 -0.76 -0.76
C SER A 120 -11.80 -1.91 0.23
N PHE A 121 -13.04 -2.07 0.64
CA PHE A 121 -13.49 -3.14 1.52
C PHE A 121 -14.54 -3.96 0.78
N LYS A 122 -14.44 -5.29 0.89
CA LYS A 122 -15.41 -6.20 0.28
C LYS A 122 -15.65 -7.37 1.22
N LYS A 123 -16.88 -7.54 1.70
CA LYS A 123 -17.19 -8.76 2.47
C LYS A 123 -17.20 -9.93 1.49
N GLU A 124 -16.60 -11.05 1.88
CA GLU A 124 -16.44 -12.19 0.95
C GLU A 124 -17.76 -12.76 0.43
N ASP A 125 -18.88 -12.51 1.10
CA ASP A 125 -20.21 -12.87 0.58
C ASP A 125 -20.50 -12.17 -0.77
N GLU A 126 -19.96 -10.97 -0.98
CA GLU A 126 -20.07 -10.20 -2.24
C GLU A 126 -18.99 -10.59 -3.27
N VAL A 127 -17.96 -11.37 -2.89
CA VAL A 127 -16.89 -11.81 -3.81
C VAL A 127 -17.44 -12.76 -4.87
N LYS A 128 -18.52 -13.49 -4.55
CA LYS A 128 -19.14 -14.42 -5.49
C LYS A 128 -19.87 -13.77 -6.67
N GLU A 129 -20.27 -12.50 -6.56
CA GLU A 129 -21.00 -11.83 -7.65
C GLU A 129 -20.06 -11.09 -8.62
N GLY A 130 -19.09 -10.34 -8.11
CA GLY A 130 -18.27 -9.45 -8.97
C GLY A 130 -17.17 -10.12 -9.81
N ASP A 131 -16.69 -11.32 -9.45
CA ASP A 131 -15.63 -12.00 -10.24
C ASP A 131 -16.19 -12.74 -11.47
N LYS A 132 -17.51 -12.92 -11.53
CA LYS A 132 -18.17 -13.48 -12.72
C LYS A 132 -18.48 -12.44 -13.78
N GLU A 133 -18.75 -11.20 -13.39
CA GLU A 133 -19.17 -10.17 -14.35
C GLU A 133 -18.06 -9.74 -15.31
N ASN A 134 -16.79 -9.86 -14.91
CA ASN A 134 -15.67 -9.50 -15.79
C ASN A 134 -15.17 -10.62 -16.70
N LYS A 135 -15.73 -11.84 -16.60
CA LYS A 135 -15.39 -12.95 -17.52
C LYS A 135 -16.34 -13.10 -18.71
N ASP A 136 -17.49 -12.43 -18.69
CA ASP A 136 -18.48 -12.54 -19.78
C ASP A 136 -18.28 -11.49 -20.88
N LEU A 137 -17.48 -10.43 -20.63
CA LEU A 137 -17.25 -9.35 -21.60
C LEU A 137 -16.13 -9.63 -22.61
N GLU A 138 -15.30 -10.67 -22.42
CA GLU A 138 -14.19 -10.99 -23.34
C GLU A 138 -14.52 -12.08 -24.38
N LYS A 139 -15.79 -12.43 -24.60
CA LYS A 139 -16.18 -13.42 -25.65
C LYS A 139 -17.27 -12.96 -26.61
N LYS A 140 -17.31 -11.65 -26.91
CA LYS A 140 -18.06 -11.14 -28.06
C LYS A 140 -17.15 -10.31 -28.95
N ASP A 141 -16.35 -11.02 -29.76
CA ASP A 141 -16.03 -10.77 -31.17
C ASP A 141 -15.23 -11.99 -31.68
#